data_AF-A0A433QN96-F1
#
_entry.id   AF-A0A433QN96-F1
#
_cell.length_a   1.000
_cell.length_b   1.000
_cell.length_c   1.000
_cell.angle_alpha   90.00
_cell.angle_beta   90.00
_cell.angle_gamma   90.00
#
_symmetry.space_group_name_H-M   'P 1'
#
loop_
_entity.id
_entity.type
_entity.pdbx_description
1 polymer ?
#
loop_
_entity_poly.entity_id
_entity_poly.type
_entity_poly.pdbx_seq_one_letter_code
_entity_poly.pdbx_strand_id
1 'polypeptide(L)'
;MFASSLNIPRRTWILAAGLLLLGSFYYSINDIRTPVDFCATSSGSQNVFKLPSCTPAADPASHSITPVDQKTPTGNSITLRLHIDVLEPAIPVTDIWYFVIMPTKPDVFIVTEGGLPFIKKHYDREHSIYSLMKWILRVHRRDRGRISRKEPLMMIDAGSNHGLFSMVAGVSGAYVVAIEPQTHLRGVIGYSTRLNQIDQHLRILPFAVLDKVSKVSISRYEIGDGGSAFLDFDRATGPIQTQTIRLDHLPSFVRLFPEQGPNALGPHDQSFGEDYAAYLKQAHNLEPENQPTLNTTDTKKLLLRQPIHFLKIDVEGFELRALKSASALYEAGLIEHTILEFGEPYRWTVTEPATLSEEQARAKTLAEAKMVLNKAVTDWNLDIYLLPSVNWEQCKVWMRLKASRFAPDDGIEKTPTLDGVRWLKAWNFDGSNKQDQFDQELKSTNSEVTQFIRLPNRLIDDFLDSLTEIGEVYLWMVKRNGSSAILHNIV
;
A
#
# COMPACT_ATOMS: atom_id res chain seq x y z
N MET A 1 -23.44 -6.01 44.57
CA MET A 1 -22.77 -4.78 45.03
C MET A 1 -21.70 -4.44 44.00
N PHE A 2 -21.98 -3.48 43.13
CA PHE A 2 -21.05 -3.02 42.09
C PHE A 2 -20.40 -1.72 42.55
N ALA A 3 -19.09 -1.59 42.38
CA ALA A 3 -18.37 -0.33 42.52
C ALA A 3 -17.24 -0.21 41.47
N SER A 4 -17.41 0.80 40.59
CA SER A 4 -16.39 1.67 39.96
C SER A 4 -15.36 1.06 38.97
N SER A 5 -14.79 1.78 37.99
CA SER A 5 -15.03 3.12 37.41
C SER A 5 -14.20 3.21 36.10
N LEU A 6 -14.83 3.60 34.99
CA LEU A 6 -14.12 3.98 33.75
C LEU A 6 -13.80 5.49 33.82
N ASN A 7 -12.55 5.81 34.09
CA ASN A 7 -12.02 7.17 33.99
C ASN A 7 -11.75 7.50 32.52
N ILE A 8 -12.71 8.15 31.86
CA ILE A 8 -12.53 8.74 30.53
C ILE A 8 -12.38 10.27 30.70
N PRO A 9 -11.38 10.92 30.07
CA PRO A 9 -11.18 12.37 30.20
C PRO A 9 -12.38 13.19 29.71
N ARG A 10 -12.78 14.20 30.48
CA ARG A 10 -13.90 15.13 30.23
C ARG A 10 -13.90 15.86 28.86
N ARG A 11 -12.82 15.80 28.07
CA ARG A 11 -12.73 16.46 26.76
C ARG A 11 -13.44 15.69 25.64
N THR A 12 -13.70 14.39 25.80
CA THR A 12 -14.37 13.56 24.79
C THR A 12 -15.88 13.85 24.70
N TRP A 13 -16.50 14.35 25.78
CA TRP A 13 -17.93 14.68 25.81
C TRP A 13 -18.29 15.95 25.03
N ILE A 14 -17.36 16.90 24.90
CA ILE A 14 -17.66 18.20 24.26
C ILE A 14 -17.72 18.07 22.72
N LEU A 15 -16.94 17.15 22.13
CA LEU A 15 -16.96 16.86 20.69
C LEU A 15 -18.18 16.02 20.25
N ALA A 16 -18.61 15.06 21.09
CA ALA A 16 -19.80 14.25 20.80
C ALA A 16 -21.12 15.04 20.95
N ALA A 17 -21.20 15.94 21.92
CA ALA A 17 -22.37 16.79 22.12
C ALA A 17 -22.52 17.89 21.03
N GLY A 18 -21.40 18.39 20.48
CA GLY A 18 -21.42 19.36 19.37
C GLY A 18 -21.97 18.79 18.06
N LEU A 19 -21.77 17.49 17.81
CA LEU A 19 -22.27 16.81 16.60
C LEU A 19 -23.76 16.44 16.69
N LEU A 20 -24.29 16.14 17.89
CA LEU A 20 -25.72 15.84 18.08
C LEU A 20 -26.61 17.09 18.05
N LEU A 21 -26.08 18.26 18.41
CA LEU A 21 -26.83 19.53 18.41
C LEU A 21 -26.91 20.21 17.04
N LEU A 22 -26.06 19.84 16.08
CA LEU A 22 -26.13 20.35 14.69
C LEU A 22 -27.08 19.54 13.79
N GLY A 23 -27.51 18.34 14.22
CA GLY A 23 -28.47 17.49 13.50
C GLY A 23 -29.94 17.73 13.86
N SER A 24 -30.24 18.70 14.72
CA SER A 24 -31.58 18.93 15.27
C SER A 24 -32.11 20.33 14.92
N PHE A 25 -32.33 20.61 13.63
CA PHE A 25 -33.22 21.68 13.21
C PHE A 25 -34.29 21.14 12.26
N TYR A 26 -35.40 20.72 12.89
CA TYR A 26 -36.72 20.69 12.27
C TYR A 26 -37.10 22.14 11.89
N TYR A 27 -37.38 22.40 10.61
CA TYR A 27 -38.36 23.43 10.25
C TYR A 27 -39.24 22.96 9.10
N SER A 28 -40.52 23.22 9.32
CA SER A 28 -41.70 22.86 8.54
C SER A 28 -41.81 23.64 7.23
N ILE A 29 -42.52 23.00 6.30
CA ILE A 29 -42.99 23.42 4.98
C ILE A 29 -43.65 24.80 4.99
N ASN A 30 -43.19 25.73 4.13
CA ASN A 30 -43.97 26.58 3.20
C ASN A 30 -43.07 27.68 2.61
N ASP A 31 -43.34 28.06 1.36
CA ASP A 31 -42.71 29.12 0.55
C ASP A 31 -41.41 28.77 -0.21
N ILE A 32 -41.56 28.01 -1.29
CA ILE A 32 -40.77 28.24 -2.49
C ILE A 32 -41.72 28.73 -3.59
N ARG A 33 -41.68 30.03 -3.82
CA ARG A 33 -42.31 30.70 -4.96
C ARG A 33 -41.63 30.25 -6.26
N THR A 34 -42.45 30.13 -7.30
CA THR A 34 -42.06 29.87 -8.69
C THR A 34 -41.12 30.94 -9.26
N PRO A 35 -40.22 30.58 -10.20
CA PRO A 35 -39.40 31.55 -10.91
C PRO A 35 -40.24 32.22 -12.02
N VAL A 36 -40.26 33.55 -12.02
CA VAL A 36 -40.76 34.36 -13.14
C VAL A 36 -39.56 35.05 -13.79
N ASP A 37 -39.59 34.99 -15.12
CA ASP A 37 -38.67 35.54 -16.11
C ASP A 37 -38.01 36.89 -15.76
N PHE A 38 -36.76 37.08 -16.19
CA PHE A 38 -36.35 38.30 -16.91
C PHE A 38 -35.10 38.05 -17.76
N CYS A 39 -35.27 38.32 -19.06
CA CYS A 39 -34.24 38.45 -20.07
C CYS A 39 -33.91 39.94 -20.25
N ALA A 40 -32.63 40.32 -20.38
CA ALA A 40 -32.09 41.26 -21.39
C ALA A 40 -30.76 41.97 -21.00
N THR A 41 -29.81 41.85 -21.93
CA THR A 41 -28.88 42.88 -22.47
C THR A 41 -27.63 43.36 -21.72
N SER A 42 -26.48 42.82 -22.17
CA SER A 42 -25.29 43.47 -22.75
C SER A 42 -24.83 44.89 -22.33
N SER A 43 -23.59 44.96 -21.85
CA SER A 43 -22.47 45.85 -22.26
C SER A 43 -21.22 45.35 -21.51
N GLY A 44 -20.00 45.20 -22.03
CA GLY A 44 -19.29 45.87 -23.10
C GLY A 44 -18.06 46.56 -22.51
N SER A 45 -16.91 45.88 -22.38
CA SER A 45 -15.60 46.52 -22.13
C SER A 45 -14.44 45.55 -22.35
N GLN A 46 -13.58 45.90 -23.30
CA GLN A 46 -12.38 45.21 -23.79
C GLN A 46 -11.22 45.29 -22.78
N ASN A 47 -10.30 44.31 -22.78
CA ASN A 47 -8.87 44.57 -23.03
C ASN A 47 -7.98 43.31 -23.05
N VAL A 48 -7.35 43.11 -24.23
CA VAL A 48 -5.96 42.71 -24.50
C VAL A 48 -5.45 41.36 -23.96
N PHE A 49 -5.47 40.36 -24.85
CA PHE A 49 -4.58 39.19 -24.79
C PHE A 49 -3.13 39.61 -25.11
N LYS A 50 -2.20 39.37 -24.17
CA LYS A 50 -0.76 39.30 -24.43
C LYS A 50 -0.32 37.84 -24.31
N LEU A 51 0.10 37.22 -25.41
CA LEU A 51 0.92 36.01 -25.38
C LEU A 51 2.32 36.35 -24.84
N PRO A 52 2.94 35.52 -23.98
CA PRO A 52 4.38 35.54 -23.79
C PRO A 52 5.09 34.72 -24.88
N SER A 53 6.15 35.34 -25.35
CA SER A 53 7.10 34.94 -26.39
C SER A 53 7.91 33.67 -26.09
N CYS A 54 8.17 32.89 -27.13
CA CYS A 54 9.21 31.87 -27.17
C CYS A 54 10.62 32.49 -27.10
N THR A 55 11.46 31.98 -26.21
CA THR A 55 12.93 32.09 -26.26
C THR A 55 13.57 30.77 -25.82
N PRO A 56 14.79 30.45 -26.29
CA PRO A 56 15.24 29.09 -26.59
C PRO A 56 15.73 28.28 -25.39
N ALA A 57 15.79 26.97 -25.63
CA ALA A 57 16.16 25.89 -24.72
C ALA A 57 17.33 26.20 -23.76
N ALA A 58 17.10 25.90 -22.48
CA ALA A 58 18.13 25.71 -21.47
C ALA A 58 18.19 24.22 -21.09
N ASP A 59 19.41 23.73 -20.85
CA ASP A 59 19.80 22.36 -20.55
C ASP A 59 18.96 21.63 -19.47
N PRO A 60 18.89 20.28 -19.51
CA PRO A 60 18.18 19.49 -18.52
C PRO A 60 19.03 19.33 -17.24
N ALA A 61 19.07 20.36 -16.40
CA ALA A 61 19.79 20.31 -15.13
C ALA A 61 18.91 20.65 -13.93
N SER A 62 18.82 19.67 -13.02
CA SER A 62 18.30 19.72 -11.65
C SER A 62 16.82 20.06 -11.45
N HIS A 63 15.97 19.04 -11.53
CA HIS A 63 14.66 19.07 -10.89
C HIS A 63 14.86 19.11 -9.36
N SER A 64 14.50 20.23 -8.73
CA SER A 64 14.58 20.37 -7.28
C SER A 64 13.39 19.67 -6.64
N ILE A 65 13.57 18.40 -6.25
CA ILE A 65 12.67 17.76 -5.29
C ILE A 65 12.76 18.58 -4.00
N THR A 66 11.71 19.33 -3.68
CA THR A 66 11.62 20.06 -2.42
C THR A 66 11.68 19.00 -1.31
N PRO A 67 12.69 19.03 -0.41
CA PRO A 67 12.70 18.14 0.73
C PRO A 67 11.37 18.34 1.45
N VAL A 68 10.64 17.26 1.68
CA VAL A 68 9.42 17.27 2.49
C VAL A 68 9.79 17.98 3.79
N ASP A 69 9.34 19.23 3.95
CA ASP A 69 9.44 19.93 5.21
C ASP A 69 8.93 18.94 6.25
N GLN A 70 9.74 18.71 7.30
CA GLN A 70 9.46 17.75 8.35
C GLN A 70 8.09 18.04 8.97
N LYS A 71 7.01 17.56 8.33
CA LYS A 71 5.68 17.52 8.92
C LYS A 71 5.83 16.56 10.08
N THR A 72 5.98 17.12 11.27
CA THR A 72 5.89 16.36 12.52
C THR A 72 4.61 15.53 12.40
N PRO A 73 4.64 14.18 12.44
CA PRO A 73 3.46 13.33 12.25
C PRO A 73 2.36 13.51 13.33
N THR A 74 2.55 14.50 14.19
CA THR A 74 1.82 14.78 15.43
C THR A 74 1.62 16.28 15.66
N GLY A 75 1.90 17.15 14.68
CA GLY A 75 1.65 18.59 14.80
C GLY A 75 0.17 18.95 14.71
N ASN A 76 -0.58 18.73 15.81
CA ASN A 76 -1.95 19.14 16.15
C ASN A 76 -2.65 20.14 15.21
N SER A 77 -3.01 19.72 13.99
CA SER A 77 -3.88 20.51 13.11
C SER A 77 -4.52 19.64 12.03
N ILE A 78 -5.31 18.65 12.45
CA ILE A 78 -6.38 18.11 11.59
C ILE A 78 -7.52 19.13 11.63
N THR A 79 -7.41 20.21 10.85
CA THR A 79 -8.56 21.06 10.57
C THR A 79 -9.29 20.45 9.37
N LEU A 80 -10.33 19.66 9.66
CA LEU A 80 -11.32 19.26 8.66
C LEU A 80 -11.92 20.53 8.04
N ARG A 81 -11.57 20.83 6.79
CA ARG A 81 -12.36 21.74 5.95
C ARG A 81 -13.12 20.88 4.95
N LEU A 82 -14.39 20.62 5.26
CA LEU A 82 -15.34 20.11 4.28
C LEU A 82 -15.60 21.27 3.30
N HIS A 83 -14.99 21.22 2.13
CA HIS A 83 -15.34 22.14 1.04
C HIS A 83 -16.71 21.74 0.49
N ILE A 84 -17.60 22.72 0.41
CA ILE A 84 -19.01 22.56 -0.01
C ILE A 84 -19.11 22.07 -1.47
N ASP A 85 -18.05 22.27 -2.27
CA ASP A 85 -18.04 21.99 -3.70
C ASP A 85 -17.59 20.57 -4.09
N VAL A 86 -17.44 19.64 -3.13
CA VAL A 86 -16.88 18.27 -3.37
C VAL A 86 -17.93 17.15 -3.21
N LEU A 87 -19.21 17.51 -3.10
CA LEU A 87 -20.32 16.56 -2.89
C LEU A 87 -21.06 16.18 -4.19
N GLU A 88 -20.33 15.87 -5.26
CA GLU A 88 -20.85 14.94 -6.27
C GLU A 88 -19.99 13.67 -6.26
N PRO A 89 -20.42 12.63 -5.53
CA PRO A 89 -19.73 11.37 -5.56
C PRO A 89 -20.31 10.48 -6.66
N ALA A 90 -19.41 9.79 -7.37
CA ALA A 90 -19.69 8.48 -7.96
C ALA A 90 -19.91 7.42 -6.87
N ILE A 91 -20.80 7.67 -5.90
CA ILE A 91 -21.12 6.78 -4.76
C ILE A 91 -22.63 6.52 -4.78
N PRO A 92 -23.07 5.25 -4.64
CA PRO A 92 -24.48 4.92 -4.52
C PRO A 92 -25.13 5.66 -3.34
N VAL A 93 -26.26 6.31 -3.59
CA VAL A 93 -26.97 7.20 -2.65
C VAL A 93 -27.62 6.43 -1.47
N THR A 94 -27.55 5.10 -1.47
CA THR A 94 -28.33 4.23 -0.56
C THR A 94 -27.61 3.78 0.69
N ASP A 95 -26.28 3.91 0.78
CA ASP A 95 -25.50 3.32 1.89
C ASP A 95 -25.25 4.35 3.02
N ILE A 96 -25.34 3.91 4.28
CA ILE A 96 -24.94 4.69 5.44
C ILE A 96 -23.41 4.57 5.59
N TRP A 97 -22.73 5.71 5.71
CA TRP A 97 -21.27 5.79 5.81
C TRP A 97 -20.83 6.29 7.19
N TYR A 98 -19.75 5.71 7.72
CA TYR A 98 -19.11 6.11 8.96
C TYR A 98 -17.75 6.78 8.70
N PHE A 99 -17.49 7.86 9.45
CA PHE A 99 -16.14 8.37 9.65
C PHE A 99 -15.54 7.68 10.86
N VAL A 100 -14.49 6.89 10.64
CA VAL A 100 -13.89 6.06 11.67
C VAL A 100 -12.53 6.62 12.03
N ILE A 101 -12.38 6.97 13.30
CA ILE A 101 -11.09 7.34 13.89
C ILE A 101 -10.51 6.07 14.48
N MET A 102 -9.45 5.54 13.86
CA MET A 102 -8.73 4.38 14.41
C MET A 102 -7.39 4.84 15.00
N PRO A 103 -6.94 4.27 16.14
CA PRO A 103 -5.69 4.62 16.79
C PRO A 103 -4.48 3.99 16.06
N THR A 104 -4.42 4.17 14.74
CA THR A 104 -3.49 3.48 13.83
C THR A 104 -2.64 4.47 13.05
N LYS A 105 -3.13 5.73 12.98
CA LYS A 105 -2.67 6.83 12.16
C LYS A 105 -2.52 6.46 10.68
N PRO A 106 -3.38 6.99 9.78
CA PRO A 106 -4.20 8.18 9.98
C PRO A 106 -5.41 8.02 10.89
N ASP A 107 -5.85 9.17 11.38
CA ASP A 107 -6.92 9.32 12.37
C ASP A 107 -8.32 9.37 11.73
N VAL A 108 -8.50 9.23 10.40
CA VAL A 108 -9.85 9.19 9.78
C VAL A 108 -9.86 8.30 8.54
N PHE A 109 -10.71 7.27 8.57
CA PHE A 109 -11.06 6.44 7.42
C PHE A 109 -12.56 6.55 7.15
N ILE A 110 -12.96 6.39 5.89
CA ILE A 110 -14.37 6.28 5.50
C ILE A 110 -14.67 4.81 5.26
N VAL A 111 -15.78 4.32 5.79
CA VAL A 111 -16.26 2.95 5.56
C VAL A 111 -17.79 2.94 5.53
N THR A 112 -18.37 2.01 4.79
CA THR A 112 -19.80 1.73 4.88
C THR A 112 -20.16 1.16 6.26
N GLU A 113 -21.44 1.23 6.63
CA GLU A 113 -21.91 0.69 7.91
C GLU A 113 -21.58 -0.80 8.11
N GLY A 114 -21.69 -1.59 7.04
CA GLY A 114 -21.34 -3.01 7.06
C GLY A 114 -19.85 -3.29 7.16
N GLY A 115 -18.98 -2.37 6.71
CA GLY A 115 -17.54 -2.59 6.62
C GLY A 115 -16.74 -2.37 7.91
N LEU A 116 -17.26 -1.58 8.86
CA LEU A 116 -16.52 -1.19 10.07
C LEU A 116 -15.98 -2.37 10.91
N PRO A 117 -16.75 -3.43 11.21
CA PRO A 117 -16.25 -4.58 11.95
C PRO A 117 -15.08 -5.29 11.23
N PHE A 118 -15.10 -5.33 9.89
CA PHE A 118 -14.07 -5.97 9.08
C PHE A 118 -12.78 -5.18 9.08
N ILE A 119 -12.84 -3.86 8.95
CA ILE A 119 -11.65 -2.99 9.05
C ILE A 119 -10.98 -3.16 10.41
N LYS A 120 -11.75 -3.17 11.50
CA LYS A 120 -11.19 -3.38 12.85
C LYS A 120 -10.50 -4.73 12.97
N LYS A 121 -11.16 -5.80 12.52
CA LYS A 121 -10.60 -7.16 12.54
C LYS A 121 -9.32 -7.25 11.69
N HIS A 122 -9.30 -6.61 10.53
CA HIS A 122 -8.15 -6.57 9.63
C HIS A 122 -6.97 -5.83 10.28
N TYR A 123 -7.22 -4.66 10.89
CA TYR A 123 -6.20 -3.95 11.62
C TYR A 123 -5.62 -4.77 12.78
N ASP A 124 -6.48 -5.40 13.59
CA ASP A 124 -6.05 -6.22 14.72
C ASP A 124 -5.24 -7.45 14.25
N ARG A 125 -5.64 -8.06 13.12
CA ARG A 125 -4.93 -9.18 12.48
C ARG A 125 -3.53 -8.78 12.03
N GLU A 126 -3.36 -7.57 11.54
CA GLU A 126 -2.14 -7.14 10.84
C GLU A 126 -1.31 -6.10 11.60
N HIS A 127 -1.65 -5.86 12.87
CA HIS A 127 -0.99 -4.85 13.71
C HIS A 127 0.55 -4.96 13.69
N SER A 128 1.07 -6.19 13.73
CA SER A 128 2.51 -6.49 13.65
C SER A 128 3.16 -5.96 12.36
N ILE A 129 2.45 -6.01 11.23
CA ILE A 129 2.94 -5.52 9.94
C ILE A 129 2.86 -3.99 9.89
N TYR A 130 1.80 -3.38 10.41
CA TYR A 130 1.70 -1.92 10.53
C TYR A 130 2.83 -1.34 11.38
N SER A 131 3.13 -1.97 12.53
CA SER A 131 4.22 -1.56 13.42
C SER A 131 5.58 -1.68 12.73
N LEU A 132 5.81 -2.77 11.98
CA LEU A 132 7.02 -2.96 11.19
C LEU A 132 7.16 -1.89 10.09
N MET A 133 6.11 -1.64 9.31
CA MET A 133 6.10 -0.63 8.25
C MET A 133 6.38 0.77 8.80
N LYS A 134 5.67 1.18 9.87
CA LYS A 134 5.87 2.47 10.54
C LYS A 134 7.33 2.62 10.98
N TRP A 135 7.92 1.56 11.54
CA TRP A 135 9.32 1.57 11.96
C TRP A 135 10.29 1.70 10.78
N ILE A 136 10.14 0.89 9.73
CA ILE A 136 11.01 0.95 8.53
C ILE A 136 10.97 2.34 7.89
N LEU A 137 9.76 2.86 7.62
CA LEU A 137 9.59 4.19 7.03
C LEU A 137 10.20 5.28 7.92
N ARG A 138 10.08 5.15 9.24
CA ARG A 138 10.69 6.07 10.20
C ARG A 138 12.22 6.03 10.15
N VAL A 139 12.83 4.84 10.00
CA VAL A 139 14.29 4.71 9.82
C VAL A 139 14.75 5.47 8.58
N HIS A 140 14.14 5.20 7.43
CA HIS A 140 14.51 5.87 6.18
C HIS A 140 14.19 7.36 6.15
N ARG A 141 13.14 7.79 6.85
CA ARG A 141 12.85 9.21 7.01
C ARG A 141 13.98 9.95 7.72
N ARG A 142 14.71 9.28 8.62
CA ARG A 142 15.85 9.84 9.37
C ARG A 142 17.22 9.57 8.71
N ASP A 143 17.27 8.83 7.61
CA ASP A 143 18.49 8.60 6.84
C ASP A 143 19.00 9.91 6.19
N ARG A 144 20.12 10.44 6.72
CA ARG A 144 20.77 11.66 6.22
C ARG A 144 21.33 11.48 4.80
N GLY A 145 21.75 10.26 4.45
CA GLY A 145 22.23 9.93 3.11
C GLY A 145 21.12 10.13 2.09
N ARG A 146 19.96 9.47 2.29
CA ARG A 146 18.77 9.65 1.45
C ARG A 146 18.34 11.12 1.36
N ILE A 147 18.26 11.82 2.51
CA ILE A 147 17.87 13.23 2.56
C ILE A 147 18.81 14.11 1.72
N SER A 148 20.13 13.92 1.86
CA SER A 148 21.11 14.72 1.11
C SER A 148 21.04 14.48 -0.40
N ARG A 149 20.70 13.26 -0.82
CA ARG A 149 20.44 12.90 -2.24
C ARG A 149 19.05 13.33 -2.73
N LYS A 150 18.20 13.90 -1.88
CA LYS A 150 16.80 14.27 -2.17
C LYS A 150 15.97 13.11 -2.72
N GLU A 151 16.30 11.88 -2.34
CA GLU A 151 15.56 10.69 -2.77
C GLU A 151 14.21 10.64 -2.06
N PRO A 152 13.07 10.45 -2.76
CA PRO A 152 11.78 10.36 -2.10
C PRO A 152 11.67 9.10 -1.24
N LEU A 153 11.00 9.20 -0.08
CA LEU A 153 10.60 8.03 0.69
C LEU A 153 9.39 7.40 -0.01
N MET A 154 9.51 6.17 -0.52
CA MET A 154 8.51 5.56 -1.38
C MET A 154 7.92 4.29 -0.76
N MET A 155 6.61 4.13 -0.89
CA MET A 155 5.86 2.91 -0.56
C MET A 155 4.94 2.53 -1.72
N ILE A 156 4.82 1.22 -2.00
CA ILE A 156 3.89 0.68 -2.99
C ILE A 156 2.98 -0.33 -2.30
N ASP A 157 1.68 -0.21 -2.55
CA ASP A 157 0.61 -1.03 -1.97
C ASP A 157 -0.16 -1.76 -3.09
N ALA A 158 0.25 -2.98 -3.41
CA ALA A 158 -0.39 -3.81 -4.44
C ALA A 158 -1.56 -4.60 -3.84
N GLY A 159 -2.78 -4.29 -4.31
CA GLY A 159 -4.02 -4.76 -3.69
C GLY A 159 -4.31 -3.96 -2.42
N SER A 160 -4.51 -2.66 -2.60
CA SER A 160 -4.66 -1.72 -1.48
C SER A 160 -5.95 -1.94 -0.69
N ASN A 161 -6.97 -2.57 -1.28
CA ASN A 161 -8.27 -2.80 -0.65
C ASN A 161 -8.85 -1.45 -0.16
N HIS A 162 -9.13 -1.29 1.13
CA HIS A 162 -9.58 -0.01 1.70
C HIS A 162 -8.46 1.05 1.85
N GLY A 163 -7.21 0.70 1.54
CA GLY A 163 -6.05 1.58 1.56
C GLY A 163 -5.44 1.83 2.94
N LEU A 164 -5.65 0.97 3.93
CA LEU A 164 -5.10 1.19 5.28
C LEU A 164 -3.57 1.36 5.25
N PHE A 165 -2.85 0.44 4.60
CA PHE A 165 -1.39 0.53 4.46
C PHE A 165 -0.96 1.80 3.73
N SER A 166 -1.57 2.07 2.59
CA SER A 166 -1.36 3.29 1.81
C SER A 166 -1.50 4.56 2.66
N MET A 167 -2.57 4.64 3.43
CA MET A 167 -2.88 5.79 4.26
C MET A 167 -1.88 5.93 5.43
N VAL A 168 -1.57 4.85 6.15
CA VAL A 168 -0.57 4.82 7.24
C VAL A 168 0.83 5.22 6.73
N ALA A 169 1.22 4.72 5.55
CA ALA A 169 2.48 5.09 4.91
C ALA A 169 2.52 6.57 4.50
N GLY A 170 1.44 7.07 3.91
CA GLY A 170 1.32 8.46 3.45
C GLY A 170 1.44 9.46 4.60
N VAL A 171 0.71 9.24 5.71
CA VAL A 171 0.86 10.11 6.90
C VAL A 171 2.20 9.94 7.61
N SER A 172 2.88 8.81 7.40
CA SER A 172 4.26 8.61 7.86
C SER A 172 5.27 9.40 7.03
N GLY A 173 4.83 10.07 5.95
CA GLY A 173 5.64 10.95 5.11
C GLY A 173 6.21 10.26 3.85
N ALA A 174 5.68 9.09 3.48
CA ALA A 174 6.03 8.44 2.23
C ALA A 174 5.19 8.98 1.06
N TYR A 175 5.78 8.97 -0.13
CA TYR A 175 5.04 8.95 -1.39
C TYR A 175 4.53 7.53 -1.61
N VAL A 176 3.24 7.40 -1.89
CA VAL A 176 2.52 6.13 -1.89
C VAL A 176 1.89 5.89 -3.26
N VAL A 177 2.09 4.70 -3.81
CA VAL A 177 1.36 4.20 -4.97
C VAL A 177 0.43 3.09 -4.50
N ALA A 178 -0.85 3.41 -4.35
CA ALA A 178 -1.93 2.48 -4.07
C ALA A 178 -2.45 1.87 -5.37
N ILE A 179 -2.51 0.55 -5.48
CA ILE A 179 -2.99 -0.14 -6.68
C ILE A 179 -4.22 -0.96 -6.29
N GLU A 180 -5.38 -0.57 -6.83
CA GLU A 180 -6.67 -1.17 -6.51
C GLU A 180 -7.57 -1.21 -7.76
N PRO A 181 -7.93 -2.41 -8.26
CA PRO A 181 -8.74 -2.50 -9.47
C PRO A 181 -10.22 -2.13 -9.25
N GLN A 182 -10.76 -2.25 -8.03
CA GLN A 182 -12.17 -2.01 -7.75
C GLN A 182 -12.49 -0.51 -7.63
N THR A 183 -13.39 -0.02 -8.47
CA THR A 183 -13.73 1.42 -8.55
C THR A 183 -14.26 1.99 -7.23
N HIS A 184 -15.09 1.26 -6.48
CA HIS A 184 -15.65 1.76 -5.23
C HIS A 184 -14.56 1.93 -4.15
N LEU A 185 -13.66 0.94 -3.99
CA LEU A 185 -12.52 1.01 -3.06
C LEU A 185 -11.56 2.15 -3.43
N ARG A 186 -11.29 2.37 -4.72
CA ARG A 186 -10.54 3.56 -5.17
C ARG A 186 -11.20 4.87 -4.74
N GLY A 187 -12.54 4.94 -4.78
CA GLY A 187 -13.30 6.05 -4.23
C GLY A 187 -13.04 6.24 -2.74
N VAL A 188 -13.15 5.16 -1.95
CA VAL A 188 -12.89 5.16 -0.50
C VAL A 188 -11.47 5.64 -0.17
N ILE A 189 -10.45 5.13 -0.87
CA ILE A 189 -9.05 5.55 -0.70
C ILE A 189 -8.91 7.03 -1.05
N GLY A 190 -9.49 7.48 -2.18
CA GLY A 190 -9.39 8.86 -2.64
C GLY A 190 -10.01 9.88 -1.68
N TYR A 191 -11.19 9.56 -1.13
CA TYR A 191 -11.80 10.41 -0.11
C TYR A 191 -10.99 10.41 1.19
N SER A 192 -10.56 9.25 1.67
CA SER A 192 -9.73 9.13 2.88
C SER A 192 -8.43 9.92 2.74
N THR A 193 -7.80 9.86 1.56
CA THR A 193 -6.58 10.60 1.21
C THR A 193 -6.77 12.12 1.33
N ARG A 194 -7.88 12.65 0.79
CA ARG A 194 -8.22 14.08 0.87
C ARG A 194 -8.53 14.53 2.30
N LEU A 195 -9.27 13.74 3.06
CA LEU A 195 -9.57 14.05 4.47
C LEU A 195 -8.30 14.14 5.33
N ASN A 196 -7.29 13.34 4.99
CA ASN A 196 -6.00 13.36 5.67
C ASN A 196 -4.98 14.33 5.05
N GLN A 197 -5.36 15.09 4.01
CA GLN A 197 -4.50 16.08 3.34
C GLN A 197 -3.17 15.49 2.82
N ILE A 198 -3.21 14.26 2.32
CA ILE A 198 -2.06 13.54 1.76
C ILE A 198 -2.23 13.23 0.26
N ASP A 199 -3.19 13.87 -0.40
CA ASP A 199 -3.51 13.75 -1.83
C ASP A 199 -2.37 14.19 -2.75
N GLN A 200 -1.44 15.01 -2.26
CA GLN A 200 -0.21 15.32 -2.99
C GLN A 200 0.81 14.17 -2.99
N HIS A 201 0.71 13.24 -2.05
CA HIS A 201 1.71 12.20 -1.79
C HIS A 201 1.18 10.78 -2.02
N LEU A 202 -0.12 10.60 -2.26
CA LEU A 202 -0.72 9.30 -2.55
C LEU A 202 -1.32 9.31 -3.96
N ARG A 203 -0.99 8.28 -4.75
CA ARG A 203 -1.57 8.04 -6.08
C ARG A 203 -2.28 6.71 -6.10
N ILE A 204 -3.46 6.69 -6.71
CA ILE A 204 -4.32 5.51 -6.79
C ILE A 204 -4.36 5.06 -8.24
N LEU A 205 -3.90 3.83 -8.51
CA LEU A 205 -3.83 3.26 -9.83
C LEU A 205 -4.92 2.18 -10.02
N PRO A 206 -5.67 2.21 -11.13
CA PRO A 206 -6.83 1.37 -11.37
C PRO A 206 -6.46 0.02 -12.01
N PHE A 207 -5.37 -0.58 -11.55
CA PHE A 207 -4.85 -1.82 -12.13
C PHE A 207 -4.98 -2.99 -11.16
N ALA A 208 -5.05 -4.19 -11.73
CA ALA A 208 -4.67 -5.41 -11.03
C ALA A 208 -3.15 -5.65 -11.19
N VAL A 209 -2.48 -6.23 -10.19
CA VAL A 209 -1.02 -6.43 -10.28
C VAL A 209 -0.70 -7.87 -10.67
N LEU A 210 -0.11 -8.07 -11.86
CA LEU A 210 0.27 -9.39 -12.40
C LEU A 210 1.54 -9.30 -13.25
N ASP A 211 2.09 -10.45 -13.63
CA ASP A 211 3.28 -10.57 -14.47
C ASP A 211 3.03 -10.27 -15.97
N LYS A 212 1.77 -10.21 -16.40
CA LYS A 212 1.39 -9.89 -17.79
C LYS A 212 0.32 -8.80 -17.81
N VAL A 213 0.45 -7.86 -18.74
CA VAL A 213 -0.59 -6.86 -19.03
C VAL A 213 -1.71 -7.56 -19.79
N SER A 214 -2.94 -7.48 -19.30
CA SER A 214 -4.15 -8.07 -19.88
C SER A 214 -5.37 -7.28 -19.41
N LYS A 215 -6.52 -7.49 -20.06
CA LYS A 215 -7.82 -7.02 -19.57
C LYS A 215 -8.52 -8.20 -18.94
N VAL A 216 -9.03 -8.02 -17.73
CA VAL A 216 -9.69 -9.07 -16.96
C VAL A 216 -10.97 -8.54 -16.34
N SER A 217 -11.98 -9.40 -16.25
CA SER A 217 -13.19 -9.09 -15.50
C SER A 217 -12.96 -9.29 -14.01
N ILE A 218 -13.72 -8.56 -13.20
CA ILE A 218 -13.75 -8.76 -11.75
C ILE A 218 -15.09 -9.41 -11.42
N SER A 219 -15.04 -10.53 -10.68
CA SER A 219 -16.22 -11.23 -10.19
C SER A 219 -16.34 -11.06 -8.67
N ARG A 220 -17.58 -11.21 -8.15
CA ARG A 220 -17.94 -11.02 -6.73
C ARG A 220 -17.60 -9.65 -6.14
N TYR A 221 -17.47 -8.62 -6.97
CA TYR A 221 -17.22 -7.23 -6.54
C TYR A 221 -18.36 -6.62 -5.70
N GLU A 222 -19.53 -7.26 -5.64
CA GLU A 222 -20.69 -6.83 -4.84
C GLU A 222 -20.72 -7.48 -3.45
N ILE A 223 -19.84 -8.45 -3.17
CA ILE A 223 -19.87 -9.26 -1.95
C ILE A 223 -18.74 -8.82 -1.02
N GLY A 224 -19.09 -8.07 0.02
CA GLY A 224 -18.14 -7.51 0.98
C GLY A 224 -17.31 -6.38 0.36
N ASP A 225 -16.97 -5.37 1.16
CA ASP A 225 -16.12 -4.25 0.72
C ASP A 225 -14.66 -4.73 0.56
N GLY A 226 -14.36 -5.57 -0.43
CA GLY A 226 -13.03 -6.19 -0.61
C GLY A 226 -12.81 -7.51 0.15
N GLY A 227 -11.73 -8.23 -0.16
CA GLY A 227 -11.40 -9.54 0.45
C GLY A 227 -12.15 -10.75 -0.13
N SER A 228 -13.00 -10.55 -1.14
CA SER A 228 -13.79 -11.64 -1.77
C SER A 228 -13.97 -11.47 -3.28
N ALA A 229 -13.71 -10.27 -3.81
CA ALA A 229 -13.63 -10.04 -5.23
C ALA A 229 -12.35 -10.66 -5.79
N PHE A 230 -12.42 -11.26 -6.97
CA PHE A 230 -11.27 -11.87 -7.63
C PHE A 230 -11.27 -11.59 -9.13
N LEU A 231 -10.10 -11.72 -9.75
CA LEU A 231 -9.92 -11.58 -11.19
C LEU A 231 -10.43 -12.84 -11.89
N ASP A 232 -11.41 -12.67 -12.77
CA ASP A 232 -12.10 -13.73 -13.48
C ASP A 232 -11.57 -13.78 -14.93
N PHE A 233 -10.66 -14.72 -15.18
CA PHE A 233 -10.04 -14.94 -16.49
C PHE A 233 -10.95 -15.71 -17.44
N ASP A 234 -11.89 -16.49 -16.92
CA ASP A 234 -12.83 -17.27 -17.73
C ASP A 234 -13.94 -16.36 -18.31
N ARG A 235 -14.14 -15.19 -17.71
CA ARG A 235 -15.10 -14.19 -18.14
C ARG A 235 -14.47 -13.10 -19.02
N ALA A 236 -14.63 -13.23 -20.33
CA ALA A 236 -14.14 -12.24 -21.30
C ALA A 236 -14.80 -10.84 -21.16
N THR A 237 -16.05 -10.79 -20.71
CA THR A 237 -16.82 -9.54 -20.52
C THR A 237 -17.62 -9.55 -19.22
N GLY A 238 -17.55 -8.46 -18.46
CA GLY A 238 -18.25 -8.31 -17.19
C GLY A 238 -18.56 -6.85 -16.89
N PRO A 239 -19.45 -6.59 -15.92
CA PRO A 239 -19.89 -5.23 -15.56
C PRO A 239 -18.73 -4.39 -15.01
N ILE A 240 -17.73 -5.02 -14.40
CA ILE A 240 -16.47 -4.40 -14.01
C ILE A 240 -15.32 -5.10 -14.75
N GLN A 241 -14.50 -4.30 -15.41
CA GLN A 241 -13.25 -4.73 -16.02
C GLN A 241 -12.10 -3.88 -15.49
N THR A 242 -10.93 -4.50 -15.38
CA THR A 242 -9.68 -3.82 -15.06
C THR A 242 -8.60 -4.22 -16.05
N GLN A 243 -7.55 -3.41 -16.11
CA GLN A 243 -6.32 -3.75 -16.80
C GLN A 243 -5.29 -4.20 -15.77
N THR A 244 -4.45 -5.17 -16.12
CA THR A 244 -3.37 -5.59 -15.25
C THR A 244 -2.09 -4.80 -15.56
N ILE A 245 -1.23 -4.64 -14.56
CA ILE A 245 0.06 -3.97 -14.67
C ILE A 245 1.12 -4.79 -13.94
N ARG A 246 2.36 -4.69 -14.41
CA ARG A 246 3.53 -5.17 -13.68
C ARG A 246 4.07 -4.09 -12.76
N LEU A 247 4.58 -4.47 -11.59
CA LEU A 247 5.20 -3.52 -10.66
C LEU A 247 6.43 -2.84 -11.25
N ASP A 248 7.22 -3.53 -12.06
CA ASP A 248 8.36 -2.94 -12.77
C ASP A 248 7.98 -2.04 -13.95
N HIS A 249 6.69 -1.98 -14.31
CA HIS A 249 6.13 -1.11 -15.35
C HIS A 249 5.42 0.11 -14.80
N LEU A 250 5.47 0.37 -13.49
CA LEU A 250 4.83 1.55 -12.91
C LEU A 250 5.35 2.86 -13.54
N PRO A 251 4.50 3.90 -13.69
CA PRO A 251 4.92 5.17 -14.27
C PRO A 251 6.05 5.82 -13.47
N SER A 252 6.90 6.59 -14.14
CA SER A 252 7.98 7.34 -13.49
C SER A 252 7.47 8.27 -12.39
N PHE A 253 8.33 8.57 -11.40
CA PHE A 253 7.97 9.42 -10.27
C PHE A 253 7.36 10.76 -10.67
N VAL A 254 7.90 11.42 -11.71
CA VAL A 254 7.39 12.74 -12.16
C VAL A 254 5.98 12.63 -12.75
N ARG A 255 5.64 11.49 -13.37
CA ARG A 255 4.30 11.23 -13.90
C ARG A 255 3.31 10.87 -12.81
N LEU A 256 3.79 10.15 -11.79
CA LEU A 256 3.00 9.86 -10.60
C LEU A 256 2.77 11.14 -9.78
N PHE A 257 3.80 11.93 -9.52
CA PHE A 257 3.77 13.08 -8.62
C PHE A 257 4.25 14.36 -9.34
N PRO A 258 3.41 14.93 -10.23
CA PRO A 258 3.78 16.16 -10.93
C PRO A 258 3.87 17.34 -9.96
N GLU A 259 4.80 18.26 -10.23
CA GLU A 259 5.04 19.46 -9.40
C GLU A 259 3.81 20.37 -9.32
N GLN A 260 2.96 20.36 -10.35
CA GLN A 260 1.70 21.11 -10.43
C GLN A 260 0.62 20.56 -9.49
N GLY A 261 0.89 19.47 -8.76
CA GLY A 261 -0.01 18.85 -7.80
C GLY A 261 -1.01 17.87 -8.43
N PRO A 262 -1.84 17.20 -7.61
CA PRO A 262 -2.75 16.16 -8.07
C PRO A 262 -3.80 16.67 -9.07
N ASN A 263 -4.17 17.96 -9.00
CA ASN A 263 -5.14 18.58 -9.92
C ASN A 263 -4.61 18.72 -11.37
N ALA A 264 -3.29 18.58 -11.58
CA ALA A 264 -2.71 18.55 -12.92
C ALA A 264 -2.93 17.21 -13.63
N LEU A 265 -3.33 16.19 -12.88
CA LEU A 265 -3.89 14.96 -13.41
C LEU A 265 -5.41 15.17 -13.38
N GLY A 266 -6.05 15.24 -14.54
CA GLY A 266 -7.51 15.33 -14.62
C GLY A 266 -8.17 14.16 -13.86
N PRO A 267 -9.46 14.27 -13.51
CA PRO A 267 -10.19 13.27 -12.71
C PRO A 267 -10.22 11.87 -13.35
N HIS A 268 -9.86 11.78 -14.64
CA HIS A 268 -9.81 10.56 -15.43
C HIS A 268 -8.49 10.36 -16.18
N ASP A 269 -7.46 11.16 -15.89
CA ASP A 269 -6.19 11.13 -16.63
C ASP A 269 -5.30 10.00 -16.08
N GLN A 270 -5.77 8.77 -16.29
CA GLN A 270 -4.94 7.56 -16.27
C GLN A 270 -3.87 7.59 -17.37
N SER A 271 -3.95 8.57 -18.28
CA SER A 271 -2.92 8.80 -19.29
C SER A 271 -1.73 9.47 -18.63
N PHE A 272 -0.79 8.66 -18.16
CA PHE A 272 0.56 9.10 -17.80
C PHE A 272 1.36 9.53 -19.05
N GLY A 273 0.75 10.23 -20.02
CA GLY A 273 1.30 10.57 -21.33
C GLY A 273 1.06 9.52 -22.43
N GLU A 274 0.97 9.98 -23.68
CA GLU A 274 0.79 9.13 -24.87
C GLU A 274 1.95 8.15 -25.08
N ASP A 275 3.17 8.58 -24.74
CA ASP A 275 4.39 7.77 -24.82
C ASP A 275 4.37 6.59 -23.84
N TYR A 276 3.91 6.82 -22.61
CA TYR A 276 3.70 5.75 -21.63
C TYR A 276 2.54 4.82 -22.03
N ALA A 277 1.45 5.36 -22.58
CA ALA A 277 0.34 4.55 -23.09
C ALA A 277 0.79 3.65 -24.27
N ALA A 278 1.59 4.19 -25.18
CA ALA A 278 2.21 3.44 -26.27
C ALA A 278 3.15 2.35 -25.75
N TYR A 279 3.96 2.67 -24.73
CA TYR A 279 4.80 1.70 -24.04
C TYR A 279 3.99 0.54 -23.46
N LEU A 280 2.93 0.82 -22.69
CA LEU A 280 2.08 -0.23 -22.12
C LEU A 280 1.42 -1.08 -23.20
N LYS A 281 0.98 -0.48 -24.31
CA LYS A 281 0.42 -1.20 -25.46
C LYS A 281 1.45 -2.11 -26.13
N GLN A 282 2.70 -1.67 -26.23
CA GLN A 282 3.79 -2.51 -26.76
C GLN A 282 4.09 -3.67 -25.80
N ALA A 283 4.24 -3.38 -24.50
CA ALA A 283 4.49 -4.37 -23.46
C ALA A 283 3.38 -5.43 -23.36
N HIS A 284 2.13 -5.04 -23.59
CA HIS A 284 0.98 -5.94 -23.64
C HIS A 284 1.12 -7.08 -24.66
N ASN A 285 1.80 -6.83 -25.78
CA ASN A 285 1.98 -7.81 -26.84
C ASN A 285 3.20 -8.72 -26.64
N LEU A 286 3.94 -8.55 -25.54
CA LEU A 286 5.18 -9.27 -25.27
C LEU A 286 5.01 -10.19 -24.06
N GLU A 287 5.57 -11.40 -24.16
CA GLU A 287 5.72 -12.27 -22.99
C GLU A 287 6.66 -11.63 -21.96
N PRO A 288 6.49 -11.91 -20.66
CA PRO A 288 7.25 -11.27 -19.58
C PRO A 288 8.77 -11.23 -19.79
N GLU A 289 9.37 -12.31 -20.28
CA GLU A 289 10.80 -12.43 -20.56
C GLU A 289 11.29 -11.57 -21.73
N ASN A 290 10.38 -11.12 -22.59
CA ASN A 290 10.66 -10.31 -23.77
C ASN A 290 10.32 -8.82 -23.57
N GLN A 291 9.84 -8.45 -22.39
CA GLN A 291 9.46 -7.06 -22.11
C GLN A 291 10.70 -6.16 -21.92
N PRO A 292 10.60 -4.85 -22.24
CA PRO A 292 11.74 -3.95 -22.17
C PRO A 292 12.34 -3.87 -20.77
N THR A 293 13.65 -4.12 -20.68
CA THR A 293 14.36 -4.08 -19.38
C THR A 293 14.54 -2.66 -18.87
N LEU A 294 14.71 -2.54 -17.56
CA LEU A 294 14.74 -1.24 -16.87
C LEU A 294 15.91 -0.31 -17.26
N ASN A 295 16.91 -0.87 -17.96
CA ASN A 295 18.18 -0.21 -18.24
C ASN A 295 18.20 0.57 -19.57
N THR A 296 17.18 0.40 -20.42
CA THR A 296 17.08 1.13 -21.69
C THR A 296 16.85 2.63 -21.44
N THR A 297 17.51 3.50 -22.21
CA THR A 297 17.41 4.97 -22.07
C THR A 297 15.96 5.44 -22.14
N ASP A 298 15.15 4.79 -22.98
CA ASP A 298 13.74 5.11 -23.18
C ASP A 298 12.88 4.78 -21.95
N THR A 299 13.15 3.66 -21.27
CA THR A 299 12.36 3.28 -20.08
C THR A 299 12.69 4.12 -18.85
N LYS A 300 13.89 4.70 -18.74
CA LYS A 300 14.26 5.56 -17.59
C LYS A 300 13.36 6.78 -17.42
N LYS A 301 12.84 7.33 -18.51
CA LYS A 301 11.91 8.49 -18.48
C LYS A 301 10.45 8.09 -18.28
N LEU A 302 10.13 6.82 -18.55
CA LEU A 302 8.75 6.32 -18.56
C LEU A 302 8.40 5.61 -17.27
N LEU A 303 9.34 4.86 -16.68
CA LEU A 303 9.10 3.94 -15.59
C LEU A 303 9.69 4.40 -14.27
N LEU A 304 9.13 3.91 -13.16
CA LEU A 304 9.62 4.17 -11.81
C LEU A 304 11.03 3.60 -11.61
N ARG A 305 11.93 4.42 -11.06
CA ARG A 305 13.35 4.07 -10.82
C ARG A 305 13.86 4.47 -9.45
N GLN A 306 13.00 5.08 -8.64
CA GLN A 306 13.32 5.51 -7.29
C GLN A 306 13.38 4.29 -6.36
N PRO A 307 14.23 4.30 -5.32
CA PRO A 307 14.22 3.26 -4.30
C PRO A 307 12.85 3.13 -3.63
N ILE A 308 12.32 1.91 -3.64
CA ILE A 308 11.08 1.49 -2.99
C ILE A 308 11.45 0.94 -1.62
N HIS A 309 11.11 1.71 -0.59
CA HIS A 309 11.53 1.41 0.78
C HIS A 309 10.62 0.37 1.42
N PHE A 310 9.37 0.27 0.95
CA PHE A 310 8.42 -0.73 1.41
C PHE A 310 7.44 -1.08 0.29
N LEU A 311 7.37 -2.36 -0.06
CA LEU A 311 6.39 -2.92 -1.00
C LEU A 311 5.47 -3.87 -0.23
N LYS A 312 4.16 -3.67 -0.31
CA LYS A 312 3.15 -4.63 0.17
C LYS A 312 2.49 -5.29 -1.03
N ILE A 313 2.34 -6.61 -0.99
CA ILE A 313 1.61 -7.40 -1.99
C ILE A 313 0.61 -8.28 -1.25
N ASP A 314 -0.66 -8.13 -1.63
CA ASP A 314 -1.80 -8.87 -1.11
C ASP A 314 -2.90 -8.73 -2.15
N VAL A 315 -2.94 -9.70 -3.06
CA VAL A 315 -3.67 -9.60 -4.33
C VAL A 315 -4.58 -10.81 -4.52
N GLU A 316 -5.09 -11.38 -3.43
CA GLU A 316 -6.20 -12.35 -3.42
C GLU A 316 -5.93 -13.61 -4.28
N GLY A 317 -4.79 -14.26 -4.08
CA GLY A 317 -4.40 -15.51 -4.76
C GLY A 317 -3.46 -15.34 -5.94
N PHE A 318 -3.13 -14.09 -6.30
CA PHE A 318 -2.25 -13.76 -7.42
C PHE A 318 -0.81 -13.43 -6.98
N GLU A 319 -0.42 -13.78 -5.76
CA GLU A 319 0.79 -13.29 -5.12
C GLU A 319 2.08 -13.71 -5.83
N LEU A 320 2.13 -14.93 -6.38
CA LEU A 320 3.28 -15.41 -7.16
C LEU A 320 3.50 -14.58 -8.44
N ARG A 321 2.41 -14.26 -9.14
CA ARG A 321 2.42 -13.46 -10.37
C ARG A 321 2.77 -12.00 -10.06
N ALA A 322 2.19 -11.44 -8.99
CA ALA A 322 2.50 -10.09 -8.53
C ALA A 322 3.97 -9.96 -8.09
N LEU A 323 4.52 -10.93 -7.35
CA LEU A 323 5.92 -10.94 -6.95
C LEU A 323 6.87 -11.02 -8.16
N LYS A 324 6.57 -11.91 -9.12
CA LYS A 324 7.32 -11.98 -10.39
C LYS A 324 7.27 -10.67 -11.19
N SER A 325 6.17 -9.92 -11.11
CA SER A 325 6.03 -8.64 -11.79
C SER A 325 6.99 -7.54 -11.26
N ALA A 326 7.63 -7.77 -10.11
CA ALA A 326 8.65 -6.89 -9.54
C ALA A 326 10.09 -7.38 -9.80
N SER A 327 10.29 -8.48 -10.56
CA SER A 327 11.62 -9.10 -10.75
C SER A 327 12.69 -8.10 -11.17
N ALA A 328 12.39 -7.24 -12.15
CA ALA A 328 13.39 -6.31 -12.65
C ALA A 328 13.73 -5.20 -11.63
N LEU A 329 12.79 -4.84 -10.75
CA LEU A 329 13.04 -3.92 -9.64
C LEU A 329 13.96 -4.57 -8.59
N TYR A 330 13.78 -5.86 -8.28
CA TYR A 330 14.67 -6.60 -7.39
C TYR A 330 16.06 -6.76 -7.97
N GLU A 331 16.15 -7.15 -9.24
CA GLU A 331 17.43 -7.31 -9.98
C GLU A 331 18.20 -5.98 -10.07
N ALA A 332 17.48 -4.85 -10.20
CA ALA A 332 18.06 -3.51 -10.11
C ALA A 332 18.35 -3.04 -8.67
N GLY A 333 18.00 -3.85 -7.66
CA GLY A 333 18.17 -3.52 -6.25
C GLY A 333 17.34 -2.32 -5.77
N LEU A 334 16.21 -2.04 -6.43
CA LEU A 334 15.37 -0.88 -6.12
C LEU A 334 14.39 -1.14 -4.97
N ILE A 335 14.09 -2.39 -4.62
CA ILE A 335 13.19 -2.71 -3.51
C ILE A 335 14.03 -3.13 -2.29
N GLU A 336 13.79 -2.48 -1.14
CA GLU A 336 14.48 -2.80 0.12
C GLU A 336 13.72 -3.79 1.00
N HIS A 337 12.41 -3.58 1.16
CA HIS A 337 11.54 -4.41 1.99
C HIS A 337 10.29 -4.78 1.22
N THR A 338 9.91 -6.05 1.28
CA THR A 338 8.64 -6.56 0.75
C THR A 338 7.88 -7.30 1.84
N ILE A 339 6.59 -7.01 1.99
CA ILE A 339 5.64 -7.82 2.71
C ILE A 339 4.72 -8.50 1.71
N LEU A 340 4.60 -9.81 1.82
CA LEU A 340 3.72 -10.64 1.01
C LEU A 340 2.72 -11.34 1.93
N GLU A 341 1.42 -11.10 1.72
CA GLU A 341 0.41 -12.00 2.31
C GLU A 341 0.55 -13.35 1.62
N PHE A 342 0.83 -14.40 2.39
CA PHE A 342 1.14 -15.71 1.85
C PHE A 342 0.33 -16.76 2.59
N GLY A 343 0.09 -17.90 1.97
CA GLY A 343 -0.78 -18.89 2.58
C GLY A 343 -0.92 -20.13 1.75
N GLU A 344 -1.99 -20.87 2.02
CA GLU A 344 -2.14 -22.21 1.51
C GLU A 344 -2.04 -22.28 -0.02
N PRO A 345 -1.33 -23.28 -0.59
CA PRO A 345 -1.07 -23.35 -2.03
C PRO A 345 -2.32 -23.40 -2.92
N TYR A 346 -3.48 -23.80 -2.38
CA TYR A 346 -4.73 -23.81 -3.13
C TYR A 346 -5.13 -22.39 -3.58
N ARG A 347 -4.72 -21.33 -2.88
CA ARG A 347 -5.04 -19.93 -3.24
C ARG A 347 -4.52 -19.57 -4.63
N TRP A 348 -3.40 -20.15 -5.05
CA TRP A 348 -2.75 -19.81 -6.32
C TRP A 348 -3.32 -20.55 -7.53
N THR A 349 -4.14 -21.60 -7.31
CA THR A 349 -4.71 -22.37 -8.42
C THR A 349 -5.67 -21.53 -9.28
N VAL A 350 -6.18 -20.41 -8.74
CA VAL A 350 -6.96 -19.40 -9.47
C VAL A 350 -6.21 -18.80 -10.67
N THR A 351 -4.87 -18.89 -10.68
CA THR A 351 -4.04 -18.42 -11.79
C THR A 351 -3.90 -19.41 -12.93
N GLU A 352 -4.43 -20.63 -12.76
CA GLU A 352 -4.32 -21.73 -13.71
C GLU A 352 -5.64 -21.95 -14.46
N PRO A 353 -5.59 -22.40 -15.73
CA PRO A 353 -6.80 -22.60 -16.52
C PRO A 353 -7.64 -23.75 -15.94
N ALA A 354 -8.97 -23.60 -16.00
CA ALA A 354 -9.95 -24.60 -15.53
C ALA A 354 -9.84 -25.98 -16.22
N THR A 355 -9.05 -26.10 -17.29
CA THR A 355 -8.76 -27.37 -17.96
C THR A 355 -7.81 -28.29 -17.19
N LEU A 356 -7.02 -27.75 -16.25
CA LEU A 356 -6.17 -28.54 -15.38
C LEU A 356 -6.98 -29.13 -14.23
N SER A 357 -6.66 -30.36 -13.81
CA SER A 357 -7.21 -30.87 -12.55
C SER A 357 -6.66 -30.08 -11.37
N GLU A 358 -7.41 -30.03 -10.26
CA GLU A 358 -6.99 -29.33 -9.04
C GLU A 358 -5.61 -29.80 -8.54
N GLU A 359 -5.33 -31.10 -8.62
CA GLU A 359 -4.04 -31.67 -8.26
C GLU A 359 -2.90 -31.19 -9.18
N GLN A 360 -3.15 -31.13 -10.49
CA GLN A 360 -2.18 -30.62 -11.47
C GLN A 360 -1.91 -29.13 -11.27
N ALA A 361 -2.96 -28.33 -11.09
CA ALA A 361 -2.86 -26.90 -10.83
C ALA A 361 -2.05 -26.64 -9.54
N ARG A 362 -2.38 -27.34 -8.45
CA ARG A 362 -1.66 -27.23 -7.18
C ARG A 362 -0.19 -27.65 -7.29
N ALA A 363 0.11 -28.75 -7.98
CA ALA A 363 1.48 -29.20 -8.17
C ALA A 363 2.29 -28.17 -8.97
N LYS A 364 1.68 -27.58 -10.01
CA LYS A 364 2.30 -26.54 -10.83
C LYS A 364 2.55 -25.24 -10.06
N THR A 365 1.55 -24.72 -9.35
CA THR A 365 1.67 -23.47 -8.59
C THR A 365 2.60 -23.63 -7.39
N LEU A 366 2.64 -24.79 -6.74
CA LEU A 366 3.61 -25.09 -5.68
C LEU A 366 5.05 -25.13 -6.22
N ALA A 367 5.28 -25.77 -7.36
CA ALA A 367 6.58 -25.76 -8.02
C ALA A 367 7.01 -24.33 -8.41
N GLU A 368 6.06 -23.52 -8.88
CA GLU A 368 6.28 -22.10 -9.16
C GLU A 368 6.65 -21.31 -7.90
N ALA A 369 5.94 -21.52 -6.78
CA ALA A 369 6.24 -20.89 -5.51
C ALA A 369 7.65 -21.22 -5.02
N LYS A 370 8.06 -22.49 -5.10
CA LYS A 370 9.42 -22.95 -4.77
C LYS A 370 10.46 -22.22 -5.62
N MET A 371 10.25 -22.20 -6.93
CA MET A 371 11.14 -21.50 -7.85
C MET A 371 11.27 -20.01 -7.51
N VAL A 372 10.15 -19.31 -7.26
CA VAL A 372 10.16 -17.86 -6.99
C VAL A 372 10.80 -17.53 -5.66
N LEU A 373 10.50 -18.25 -4.58
CA LEU A 373 11.11 -17.99 -3.27
C LEU A 373 12.60 -18.35 -3.24
N ASN A 374 13.02 -19.40 -3.93
CA ASN A 374 14.45 -19.69 -4.10
C ASN A 374 15.13 -18.58 -4.93
N LYS A 375 14.52 -18.13 -6.03
CA LYS A 375 15.02 -16.98 -6.82
C LYS A 375 15.17 -15.72 -5.96
N ALA A 376 14.24 -15.48 -5.04
CA ALA A 376 14.29 -14.34 -4.13
C ALA A 376 15.56 -14.35 -3.25
N VAL A 377 15.97 -15.52 -2.75
CA VAL A 377 17.16 -15.62 -1.88
C VAL A 377 18.49 -15.77 -2.64
N THR A 378 18.47 -16.30 -3.87
CA THR A 378 19.68 -16.49 -4.69
C THR A 378 19.95 -15.28 -5.58
N ASP A 379 18.99 -14.91 -6.42
CA ASP A 379 19.20 -13.99 -7.54
C ASP A 379 18.89 -12.55 -7.12
N TRP A 380 17.84 -12.37 -6.31
CA TRP A 380 17.42 -11.05 -5.81
C TRP A 380 18.13 -10.65 -4.51
N ASN A 381 18.94 -11.55 -3.95
CA ASN A 381 19.74 -11.32 -2.75
C ASN A 381 18.91 -10.82 -1.56
N LEU A 382 17.79 -11.50 -1.29
CA LEU A 382 16.91 -11.24 -0.17
C LEU A 382 17.08 -12.29 0.94
N ASP A 383 16.83 -11.88 2.18
CA ASP A 383 16.52 -12.77 3.30
C ASP A 383 15.01 -12.81 3.52
N ILE A 384 14.48 -13.96 3.94
CA ILE A 384 13.04 -14.16 4.19
C ILE A 384 12.81 -14.38 5.68
N TYR A 385 11.85 -13.63 6.23
CA TYR A 385 11.39 -13.75 7.60
C TYR A 385 9.88 -14.00 7.61
N LEU A 386 9.42 -14.85 8.53
CA LEU A 386 8.02 -15.13 8.79
C LEU A 386 7.53 -14.17 9.87
N LEU A 387 6.41 -13.48 9.62
CA LEU A 387 5.78 -12.57 10.56
C LEU A 387 4.52 -13.17 11.19
N PRO A 388 4.12 -12.71 12.39
CA PRO A 388 2.86 -13.10 13.01
C PRO A 388 1.66 -12.86 12.10
N SER A 389 0.82 -13.89 12.02
CA SER A 389 -0.45 -13.93 11.31
C SER A 389 -1.48 -14.70 12.14
N VAL A 390 -2.66 -14.98 11.58
CA VAL A 390 -3.72 -15.78 12.24
C VAL A 390 -3.20 -17.13 12.76
N ASN A 391 -2.26 -17.77 12.05
CA ASN A 391 -1.75 -19.10 12.39
C ASN A 391 -0.31 -19.07 12.95
N TRP A 392 0.04 -18.01 13.69
CA TRP A 392 1.38 -17.83 14.23
C TRP A 392 1.85 -18.97 15.14
N GLU A 393 0.95 -19.56 15.94
CA GLU A 393 1.30 -20.70 16.80
C GLU A 393 1.68 -21.95 15.99
N GLN A 394 0.97 -22.24 14.91
CA GLN A 394 1.27 -23.35 14.00
C GLN A 394 2.64 -23.13 13.33
N CYS A 395 2.93 -21.90 12.89
CA CYS A 395 4.23 -21.53 12.37
C CYS A 395 5.36 -21.78 13.39
N LYS A 396 5.16 -21.41 14.66
CA LYS A 396 6.13 -21.69 15.74
C LYS A 396 6.30 -23.18 16.00
N VAL A 397 5.21 -23.96 16.01
CA VAL A 397 5.27 -25.42 16.17
C VAL A 397 6.05 -26.06 15.03
N TRP A 398 5.77 -25.67 13.79
CA TRP A 398 6.51 -26.13 12.62
C TRP A 398 8.01 -25.82 12.74
N MET A 399 8.36 -24.60 13.15
CA MET A 399 9.75 -24.22 13.35
C MET A 399 10.42 -25.03 14.48
N ARG A 400 9.75 -25.26 15.61
CA ARG A 400 10.27 -26.11 16.72
C ARG A 400 10.61 -27.52 16.27
N LEU A 401 9.78 -28.12 15.41
CA LEU A 401 10.01 -29.49 14.92
C LEU A 401 11.23 -29.58 13.99
N LYS A 402 11.60 -28.46 13.35
CA LYS A 402 12.78 -28.34 12.47
C LYS A 402 13.99 -27.76 13.21
N ALA A 403 13.78 -27.14 14.38
CA ALA A 403 14.77 -26.48 15.24
C ALA A 403 16.01 -27.31 15.56
N SER A 404 15.81 -28.61 15.80
CA SER A 404 16.86 -29.56 16.13
C SER A 404 17.86 -29.84 14.99
N ARG A 405 17.61 -29.32 13.78
CA ARG A 405 18.45 -29.51 12.58
C ARG A 405 19.26 -28.25 12.20
N PHE A 406 19.23 -27.21 13.01
CA PHE A 406 19.97 -25.96 12.78
C PHE A 406 21.34 -25.99 13.46
N ALA A 407 22.37 -26.43 12.72
CA ALA A 407 23.64 -25.74 12.86
C ALA A 407 23.45 -24.33 12.25
N PRO A 408 23.91 -23.25 12.90
CA PRO A 408 23.93 -21.94 12.27
C PRO A 408 24.80 -22.05 11.02
N ASP A 409 24.22 -21.78 9.84
CA ASP A 409 24.98 -21.77 8.58
C ASP A 409 26.06 -20.68 8.59
N ASP A 410 25.90 -19.66 9.44
CA ASP A 410 26.83 -18.56 9.63
C ASP A 410 27.07 -18.34 11.13
N GLY A 411 28.32 -18.48 11.60
CA GLY A 411 28.72 -18.36 13.02
C GLY A 411 28.57 -16.95 13.65
N ILE A 412 27.65 -16.13 13.14
CA ILE A 412 27.41 -14.74 13.50
C ILE A 412 26.06 -14.57 14.23
N GLU A 413 25.11 -15.49 14.07
CA GLU A 413 23.80 -15.37 14.73
C GLU A 413 23.78 -15.93 16.15
N LYS A 414 23.10 -15.21 17.06
CA LYS A 414 22.74 -15.76 18.38
C LYS A 414 21.91 -17.03 18.20
N THR A 415 22.14 -18.01 19.06
CA THR A 415 21.34 -19.24 19.11
C THR A 415 19.87 -18.86 19.27
N PRO A 416 19.00 -19.22 18.31
CA PRO A 416 17.58 -18.88 18.40
C PRO A 416 16.93 -19.56 19.62
N THR A 417 15.77 -19.05 20.03
CA THR A 417 14.87 -19.78 20.95
C THR A 417 14.46 -21.11 20.30
N LEU A 418 13.91 -22.04 21.08
CA LEU A 418 13.50 -23.35 20.58
C LEU A 418 12.49 -23.25 19.40
N ASP A 419 11.70 -22.17 19.33
CA ASP A 419 10.77 -21.87 18.24
C ASP A 419 11.30 -20.93 17.16
N GLY A 420 12.57 -20.53 17.20
CA GLY A 420 13.13 -19.61 16.21
C GLY A 420 12.68 -18.15 16.34
N VAL A 421 11.83 -17.83 17.31
CA VAL A 421 11.22 -16.51 17.46
C VAL A 421 12.24 -15.50 17.95
N ARG A 422 12.34 -14.40 17.22
CA ARG A 422 13.15 -13.23 17.55
C ARG A 422 12.26 -11.99 17.65
N TRP A 423 12.75 -10.99 18.35
CA TRP A 423 12.08 -9.71 18.52
C TRP A 423 12.88 -8.62 17.82
N LEU A 424 12.22 -7.91 16.91
CA LEU A 424 12.77 -6.71 16.30
C LEU A 424 12.66 -5.56 17.29
N LYS A 425 13.82 -5.04 17.72
CA LYS A 425 13.89 -3.87 18.60
C LYS A 425 14.04 -2.60 17.78
N ALA A 426 13.35 -1.55 18.20
CA ALA A 426 13.39 -0.27 17.50
C ALA A 426 14.82 0.30 17.51
N TRP A 427 15.27 0.78 16.34
CA TRP A 427 16.51 1.53 16.21
C TRP A 427 16.53 2.77 17.10
N ASN A 428 17.63 2.97 17.84
CA ASN A 428 17.84 4.15 18.66
C ASN A 428 18.47 5.27 17.82
N PHE A 429 17.67 6.28 17.49
CA PHE A 429 18.10 7.45 16.69
C PHE A 429 18.77 8.54 17.54
N ASP A 430 19.82 8.18 18.27
CA ASP A 430 20.75 9.11 18.91
C ASP A 430 20.22 9.82 20.18
N GLY A 431 19.29 9.21 20.92
CA GLY A 431 18.83 9.75 22.21
C GLY A 431 18.07 11.08 22.13
N SER A 432 17.64 11.50 20.93
CA SER A 432 16.92 12.75 20.75
C SER A 432 15.50 12.67 21.32
N ASN A 433 15.17 13.57 22.26
CA ASN A 433 13.89 13.66 22.97
C ASN A 433 12.69 14.11 22.12
N LYS A 434 12.79 14.10 20.79
CA LYS A 434 11.62 14.36 19.92
C LYS A 434 10.73 13.12 19.92
N GLN A 435 9.92 13.01 20.98
CA GLN A 435 8.92 11.97 21.16
C GLN A 435 7.82 12.17 20.11
N ASP A 436 7.86 11.36 19.06
CA ASP A 436 6.66 11.17 18.24
C ASP A 436 5.75 10.12 18.91
N GLN A 437 4.50 10.02 18.46
CA GLN A 437 3.51 9.11 19.05
C GLN A 437 3.95 7.63 18.94
N PHE A 438 4.70 7.29 17.90
CA PHE A 438 5.24 5.95 17.74
C PHE A 438 6.28 5.63 18.83
N ASP A 439 7.05 6.61 19.32
CA ASP A 439 7.89 6.41 20.51
C ASP A 439 7.06 6.10 21.76
N GLN A 440 5.87 6.66 21.90
CA GLN A 440 4.99 6.37 23.03
C GLN A 440 4.39 4.96 22.92
N GLU A 441 3.97 4.56 21.71
CA GLU A 441 3.56 3.18 21.40
C GLU A 441 4.69 2.19 21.74
N LEU A 442 5.91 2.46 21.26
CA LEU A 442 7.07 1.62 21.51
C LEU A 442 7.49 1.59 23.00
N LYS A 443 7.33 2.67 23.75
CA LYS A 443 7.58 2.65 25.21
C LYS A 443 6.69 1.64 25.92
N SER A 444 5.42 1.52 25.51
CA SER A 444 4.49 0.54 26.09
C SER A 444 4.89 -0.91 25.79
N THR A 445 5.64 -1.14 24.71
CA THR A 445 6.13 -2.46 24.29
C THR A 445 7.61 -2.68 24.58
N ASN A 446 8.23 -1.90 25.48
CA ASN A 446 9.67 -1.99 25.76
C ASN A 446 10.55 -1.95 24.49
N SER A 447 10.20 -1.03 23.59
CA SER A 447 10.82 -0.79 22.28
C SER A 447 10.75 -1.98 21.32
N GLU A 448 9.79 -2.90 21.50
CA GLU A 448 9.52 -4.02 20.60
C GLU A 448 8.65 -3.57 19.43
N VAL A 449 9.12 -3.80 18.21
CA VAL A 449 8.43 -3.46 16.97
C VAL A 449 7.53 -4.61 16.52
N THR A 450 8.10 -5.79 16.35
CA THR A 450 7.38 -7.00 15.94
C THR A 450 8.19 -8.27 16.26
N GLN A 451 7.51 -9.41 16.31
CA GLN A 451 8.14 -10.73 16.32
C GLN A 451 8.45 -11.18 14.89
N PHE A 452 9.45 -12.03 14.73
CA PHE A 452 9.72 -12.69 13.46
C PHE A 452 10.45 -14.02 13.66
N ILE A 453 10.41 -14.88 12.66
CA ILE A 453 11.25 -16.09 12.54
C ILE A 453 12.03 -15.99 11.24
N ARG A 454 13.35 -16.16 11.24
CA ARG A 454 14.14 -16.27 10.00
C ARG A 454 13.78 -17.58 9.31
N LEU A 455 13.44 -17.56 8.03
CA LEU A 455 13.26 -18.76 7.20
C LEU A 455 14.61 -19.07 6.51
N PRO A 456 15.35 -20.11 6.93
CA PRO A 456 16.61 -20.46 6.28
C PRO A 456 16.37 -20.93 4.84
N ASN A 457 17.27 -20.56 3.93
CA ASN A 457 17.13 -20.86 2.50
C ASN A 457 16.88 -22.36 2.24
N ARG A 458 17.58 -23.24 2.96
CA ARG A 458 17.43 -24.70 2.85
C ARG A 458 16.08 -25.27 3.30
N LEU A 459 15.25 -24.46 3.97
CA LEU A 459 13.92 -24.85 4.42
C LEU A 459 12.79 -24.23 3.59
N ILE A 460 13.09 -23.45 2.55
CA ILE A 460 12.04 -22.81 1.72
C ILE A 460 11.10 -23.86 1.14
N ASP A 461 11.63 -24.93 0.57
CA ASP A 461 10.83 -25.99 -0.05
C ASP A 461 10.02 -26.77 1.00
N ASP A 462 10.65 -27.15 2.12
CA ASP A 462 10.00 -27.80 3.27
C ASP A 462 8.86 -26.94 3.84
N PHE A 463 9.07 -25.62 3.91
CA PHE A 463 8.07 -24.66 4.38
C PHE A 463 6.87 -24.60 3.44
N LEU A 464 7.12 -24.54 2.13
CA LEU A 464 6.09 -24.53 1.10
C LEU A 464 5.28 -25.83 1.08
N ASP A 465 5.94 -26.98 1.28
CA ASP A 465 5.27 -28.28 1.37
C ASP A 465 4.39 -28.41 2.62
N SER A 466 4.76 -27.73 3.72
CA SER A 466 3.97 -27.69 4.96
C SER A 466 2.97 -26.53 5.03
N LEU A 467 2.84 -25.71 4.00
CA LEU A 467 2.10 -24.45 4.11
C LEU A 467 0.59 -24.66 4.31
N THR A 468 0.03 -25.78 3.87
CA THR A 468 -1.36 -26.18 4.19
C THR A 468 -1.55 -26.45 5.69
N GLU A 469 -0.54 -27.00 6.37
CA GLU A 469 -0.59 -27.28 7.81
C GLU A 469 -0.31 -26.02 8.65
N ILE A 470 0.53 -25.13 8.13
CA ILE A 470 0.87 -23.86 8.76
C ILE A 470 -0.27 -22.84 8.59
N GLY A 471 -0.88 -22.77 7.41
CA GLY A 471 -1.91 -21.79 7.03
C GLY A 471 -1.34 -20.43 6.60
N GLU A 472 -2.20 -19.40 6.61
CA GLU A 472 -1.83 -18.01 6.24
C GLU A 472 -0.69 -17.46 7.11
N VAL A 473 0.32 -16.87 6.48
CA VAL A 473 1.50 -16.24 7.08
C VAL A 473 1.96 -15.05 6.24
N TYR A 474 2.60 -14.08 6.86
CA TYR A 474 3.21 -12.97 6.13
C TYR A 474 4.70 -13.24 5.92
N LEU A 475 5.16 -13.15 4.68
CA LEU A 475 6.59 -13.17 4.37
C LEU A 475 7.12 -11.75 4.34
N TRP A 476 8.16 -11.49 5.12
CA TRP A 476 8.95 -10.28 5.08
C TRP A 476 10.27 -10.57 4.37
N MET A 477 10.42 -10.05 3.16
CA MET A 477 11.64 -10.16 2.39
C MET A 477 12.47 -8.88 2.55
N VAL A 478 13.75 -9.04 2.88
CA VAL A 478 14.68 -7.94 3.16
C VAL A 478 15.90 -8.06 2.29
N LYS A 479 16.29 -6.96 1.64
CA LYS A 479 17.53 -6.90 0.86
C LYS A 479 18.76 -7.03 1.77
N ARG A 480 19.64 -8.02 1.52
CA ARG A 480 20.80 -8.32 2.40
C ARG A 480 21.79 -7.16 2.57
N ASN A 481 21.89 -6.29 1.58
CA ASN A 481 22.69 -5.06 1.61
C ASN A 481 21.83 -3.79 1.67
N GLY A 482 20.64 -3.89 2.27
CA GLY A 482 19.78 -2.74 2.59
C GLY A 482 20.32 -1.86 3.72
N SER A 483 19.48 -0.97 4.24
CA SER A 483 19.87 -0.03 5.30
C SER A 483 20.50 -0.70 6.53
N SER A 484 21.75 -0.36 6.84
CA SER A 484 22.47 -0.92 7.99
C SER A 484 21.80 -0.62 9.33
N ALA A 485 21.09 0.51 9.45
CA ALA A 485 20.31 0.86 10.65
C ALA A 485 19.12 -0.08 10.87
N ILE A 486 18.58 -0.68 9.79
CA ILE A 486 17.53 -1.69 9.90
C ILE A 486 18.17 -3.05 10.17
N LEU A 487 19.17 -3.44 9.36
CA LEU A 487 19.82 -4.75 9.43
C LEU A 487 20.53 -5.02 10.77
N HIS A 488 21.10 -4.00 11.41
CA HIS A 488 21.76 -4.14 12.72
C HIS A 488 20.85 -4.72 13.81
N ASN A 489 19.52 -4.53 13.71
CA ASN A 489 18.58 -5.02 14.70
C ASN A 489 17.85 -6.30 14.27
N ILE A 490 18.18 -6.86 13.09
CA ILE A 490 17.67 -8.14 12.58
C ILE A 490 18.72 -9.24 12.88
N VAL A 491 19.15 -9.35 14.14
CA VAL A 491 20.25 -10.24 14.58
C VAL A 491 19.77 -11.52 15.21
#